data_AF-A0A2T0GU87-F1
#
_entry.id   AF-A0A2T0GU87-F1
#
_cell.length_a   1.000
_cell.length_b   1.000
_cell.length_c   1.000
_cell.angle_alpha   90.00
_cell.angle_beta   90.00
_cell.angle_gamma   90.00
#
_symmetry.space_group_name_H-M   'P 1'
#
loop_
_entity.id
_entity.type
_entity.pdbx_description
1 polymer ?
#
loop_
_entity_poly.entity_id
_entity_poly.type
_entity_poly.pdbx_seq_one_letter_code
_entity_poly.pdbx_strand_id
1 'polypeptide(L)'
;MGQSGFGVDTGAMREHARNLGQVTDRLGTARNAAGQVSLNGTDAYGVLCSPVLTPLIGAFETAALTTIGTATAAVEATAAGVRGAADTYDEVDRQAGELLESVRNELGEI
;
A
#
# COMPACT_ATOMS: atom_id res chain seq x y z
N MET A 1 -8.84 -25.37 -29.78
CA MET A 1 -9.36 -24.16 -29.10
C MET A 1 -8.66 -24.09 -27.74
N GLY A 2 -7.48 -23.49 -27.68
CA GLY A 2 -6.65 -23.47 -26.47
C GLY A 2 -6.55 -22.05 -25.94
N GLN A 3 -7.46 -21.66 -25.05
CA GLN A 3 -7.38 -20.38 -24.34
C GLN A 3 -7.90 -20.60 -22.92
N SER A 4 -6.97 -20.87 -22.00
CA SER A 4 -7.12 -20.64 -20.56
C SER A 4 -5.74 -20.42 -19.91
N GLY A 5 -4.89 -19.59 -20.53
CA GLY A 5 -3.68 -19.13 -19.85
C GLY A 5 -4.03 -17.98 -18.92
N PHE A 6 -3.65 -18.05 -17.64
CA PHE A 6 -3.65 -16.88 -16.77
C PHE A 6 -2.50 -15.98 -17.19
N GLY A 7 -2.78 -14.96 -18.00
CA GLY A 7 -1.82 -13.90 -18.31
C GLY A 7 -1.78 -12.90 -17.17
N VAL A 8 -0.64 -12.80 -16.49
CA VAL A 8 -0.44 -11.80 -15.43
C VAL A 8 0.10 -10.53 -16.05
N ASP A 9 -0.66 -9.44 -15.94
CA ASP A 9 -0.22 -8.11 -16.37
C ASP A 9 0.58 -7.44 -15.24
N THR A 10 1.90 -7.57 -15.30
CA THR A 10 2.82 -6.97 -14.31
C THR A 10 2.82 -5.44 -14.39
N GLY A 11 2.43 -4.86 -15.53
CA GLY A 11 2.19 -3.42 -15.68
C GLY A 11 1.02 -2.93 -14.84
N ALA A 12 -0.13 -3.62 -14.94
CA ALA A 12 -1.32 -3.34 -14.13
C ALA A 12 -1.06 -3.54 -12.63
N MET A 13 -0.28 -4.56 -12.24
CA MET A 13 0.15 -4.76 -10.86
C MET A 13 0.97 -3.56 -10.33
N ARG A 14 1.93 -3.07 -11.11
CA ARG A 14 2.75 -1.90 -10.75
C ARG A 14 1.93 -0.62 -10.68
N GLU A 15 0.93 -0.47 -11.53
CA GLU A 15 -0.03 0.64 -11.45
C GLU A 15 -0.87 0.56 -10.18
N HIS A 16 -1.39 -0.62 -9.83
CA HIS A 16 -2.13 -0.80 -8.59
C HIS A 16 -1.27 -0.49 -7.36
N ALA A 17 -0.03 -0.95 -7.32
CA ALA A 17 0.90 -0.62 -6.23
C ALA A 17 1.20 0.89 -6.13
N ARG A 18 1.24 1.62 -7.26
CA ARG A 18 1.32 3.09 -7.27
C ARG A 18 0.06 3.73 -6.69
N ASN A 19 -1.12 3.21 -7.04
CA ASN A 19 -2.39 3.70 -6.51
C ASN A 19 -2.50 3.48 -4.99
N LEU A 20 -1.99 2.35 -4.48
CA LEU A 20 -1.90 2.12 -3.03
C LEU A 20 -0.97 3.14 -2.35
N GLY A 21 0.12 3.57 -3.01
CA GLY A 21 0.96 4.67 -2.51
C GLY A 21 0.18 5.97 -2.32
N GLN A 22 -0.71 6.32 -3.26
CA GLN A 22 -1.56 7.51 -3.12
C GLN A 22 -2.55 7.39 -1.94
N VAL A 23 -2.98 6.18 -1.60
CA VAL A 23 -3.81 5.94 -0.40
C VAL A 23 -3.00 6.19 0.87
N THR A 24 -1.75 5.72 0.92
CA THR A 24 -0.81 6.01 2.02
C THR A 24 -0.60 7.51 2.22
N ASP A 25 -0.45 8.28 1.14
CA ASP A 25 -0.30 9.75 1.21
C ASP A 25 -1.54 10.43 1.83
N ARG A 26 -2.74 9.95 1.49
CA ARG A 26 -4.00 10.45 2.06
C ARG A 26 -4.11 10.09 3.55
N LEU A 27 -3.68 8.90 3.95
CA LEU A 27 -3.62 8.49 5.36
C LEU A 27 -2.62 9.36 6.13
N GLY A 28 -1.46 9.67 5.54
CA GLY A 28 -0.49 10.61 6.11
C GLY A 28 -1.07 12.01 6.30
N THR A 29 -1.82 12.50 5.32
CA THR A 29 -2.54 13.78 5.42
C THR A 29 -3.57 13.76 6.55
N ALA A 30 -4.36 12.69 6.66
CA ALA A 30 -5.35 12.53 7.73
C ALA A 30 -4.69 12.48 9.12
N ARG A 31 -3.56 11.78 9.26
CA ARG A 31 -2.78 11.74 10.51
C ARG A 31 -2.26 13.12 10.89
N ASN A 32 -1.71 13.87 9.94
CA ASN A 32 -1.24 15.23 10.17
C ASN A 32 -2.38 16.15 10.63
N ALA A 33 -3.54 16.08 9.98
CA ALA A 33 -4.72 16.84 10.37
C ALA A 33 -5.18 16.49 11.80
N ALA A 34 -5.23 15.19 12.13
CA ALA A 34 -5.57 14.73 13.49
C ALA A 34 -4.58 15.25 14.55
N GLY A 35 -3.28 15.27 14.23
CA GLY A 35 -2.26 15.84 15.11
C GLY A 35 -2.45 17.34 15.37
N GLN A 36 -2.87 18.11 14.36
CA GLN A 36 -3.15 19.54 14.52
C GLN A 36 -4.35 19.82 15.43
N VAL A 37 -5.38 18.97 15.39
CA VAL A 37 -6.55 19.09 16.30
C VAL A 37 -6.13 18.85 17.74
N SER A 38 -5.32 17.82 17.98
CA SER A 38 -4.85 17.46 19.33
C SER A 38 -4.00 18.57 19.97
N LEU A 39 -3.18 19.27 19.18
CA LEU A 39 -2.35 20.40 19.65
C LEU A 39 -3.16 21.63 20.11
N ASN A 40 -4.37 21.82 19.58
CA ASN A 40 -5.27 22.92 19.96
C ASN A 40 -6.31 22.51 21.03
N GLY A 41 -6.33 21.23 21.44
CA GLY A 41 -7.48 20.54 22.03
C GLY A 41 -7.94 20.96 23.44
N THR A 42 -7.18 21.75 24.19
CA THR A 42 -7.62 22.24 25.52
C THR A 42 -8.17 23.67 25.46
N ASP A 43 -7.65 24.48 24.52
CA ASP A 43 -8.06 25.87 24.33
C ASP A 43 -9.22 26.00 23.33
N ALA A 44 -9.36 25.04 22.40
CA ALA A 44 -10.41 25.05 21.38
C ALA A 44 -11.83 24.89 21.94
N TYR A 45 -12.00 24.15 23.04
CA TYR A 45 -13.32 23.91 23.66
C TYR A 45 -13.67 24.93 24.75
N GLY A 46 -12.71 25.79 25.15
CA GLY A 46 -12.88 26.77 26.21
C GLY A 46 -12.97 26.15 27.61
N VAL A 47 -12.63 26.94 28.64
CA VAL A 47 -12.48 26.51 30.05
C VAL A 47 -13.71 25.78 30.60
N LEU A 48 -14.91 26.10 30.11
CA LEU A 48 -16.16 25.52 30.61
C LEU A 48 -16.44 24.11 30.07
N CYS A 49 -16.00 23.78 28.85
CA CYS A 49 -16.30 22.51 28.20
C CYS A 49 -15.13 21.51 28.25
N SER A 50 -13.90 21.99 28.42
CA SER A 50 -12.69 21.16 28.53
C SER A 50 -12.72 20.07 29.63
N PRO A 51 -13.26 20.29 30.86
CA PRO A 51 -13.16 19.27 31.91
C PRO A 51 -13.94 17.98 31.61
N VAL A 52 -14.96 18.03 30.74
CA VAL A 52 -15.74 16.83 30.35
C VAL A 52 -15.31 16.31 28.98
N LEU A 53 -15.08 17.20 28.00
CA LEU A 53 -14.84 16.81 26.61
C LEU A 53 -13.39 16.36 26.35
N THR A 54 -12.39 17.02 26.94
CA THR A 54 -10.98 16.72 26.70
C THR A 54 -10.59 15.27 27.02
N PRO A 55 -10.93 14.70 28.20
CA PRO A 55 -10.58 13.31 28.49
C PRO A 55 -11.36 12.31 27.62
N LEU A 56 -12.60 12.63 27.24
CA LEU A 56 -13.39 11.76 26.36
C LEU A 56 -12.77 11.72 24.96
N ILE A 57 -12.43 12.87 24.39
CA ILE A 57 -11.86 13.00 23.05
C ILE A 57 -10.43 12.45 22.98
N GLY A 58 -9.58 12.67 23.99
CA GLY A 58 -8.19 12.22 23.97
C GLY A 58 -8.02 10.69 23.84
N ALA A 59 -8.94 9.92 24.43
CA ALA A 59 -8.97 8.46 24.26
C ALA A 59 -9.30 8.06 22.81
N PHE A 60 -10.28 8.72 22.19
CA PHE A 60 -10.64 8.49 20.79
C PHE A 60 -9.54 8.94 19.83
N GLU A 61 -8.88 10.07 20.09
CA GLU A 61 -7.77 10.57 19.28
C GLU A 61 -6.61 9.56 19.24
N THR A 62 -6.24 9.01 20.40
CA THR A 62 -5.16 8.02 20.49
C THR A 62 -5.50 6.74 19.71
N ALA A 63 -6.74 6.25 19.86
CA ALA A 63 -7.21 5.09 19.12
C ALA A 63 -7.23 5.35 17.60
N ALA A 64 -7.75 6.51 17.17
CA ALA A 64 -7.80 6.90 15.77
C ALA A 64 -6.39 7.02 15.15
N LEU A 65 -5.45 7.67 15.84
CA LEU A 65 -4.06 7.79 15.37
C LEU A 65 -3.38 6.42 15.25
N THR A 66 -3.65 5.51 16.19
CA THR A 66 -3.15 4.14 16.15
C THR A 66 -3.71 3.40 14.94
N THR A 67 -5.04 3.44 14.74
CA THR A 67 -5.69 2.78 13.60
C THR A 67 -5.21 3.32 12.27
N ILE A 68 -5.05 4.64 12.13
CA ILE A 68 -4.48 5.25 10.91
C ILE A 68 -3.06 4.72 10.69
N GLY A 69 -2.22 4.68 11.72
CA GLY A 69 -0.86 4.13 11.62
C GLY A 69 -0.83 2.67 11.18
N THR A 70 -1.70 1.82 11.75
CA THR A 70 -1.83 0.41 11.33
C THR A 70 -2.31 0.29 9.90
N ALA A 71 -3.29 1.09 9.49
CA ALA A 71 -3.80 1.10 8.11
C ALA A 71 -2.70 1.51 7.12
N THR A 72 -1.92 2.54 7.43
CA THR A 72 -0.77 2.98 6.62
C THR A 72 0.22 1.83 6.42
N ALA A 73 0.63 1.16 7.50
CA ALA A 73 1.58 0.05 7.43
C ALA A 73 1.03 -1.15 6.61
N ALA A 74 -0.25 -1.48 6.76
CA ALA A 74 -0.89 -2.55 6.01
C ALA A 74 -0.96 -2.26 4.50
N VAL A 75 -1.28 -1.01 4.14
CA VAL A 75 -1.34 -0.58 2.73
C VAL A 75 0.06 -0.57 2.11
N GLU A 76 1.07 -0.09 2.84
CA GLU A 76 2.48 -0.12 2.39
C GLU A 76 2.98 -1.55 2.18
N ALA A 77 2.72 -2.45 3.13
CA ALA A 77 3.08 -3.86 3.00
C ALA A 77 2.41 -4.52 1.79
N THR A 78 1.14 -4.20 1.56
CA THR A 78 0.40 -4.68 0.39
C THR A 78 0.99 -4.16 -0.91
N ALA A 79 1.30 -2.85 -0.98
CA ALA A 79 1.92 -2.25 -2.16
C ALA A 79 3.30 -2.86 -2.45
N ALA A 80 4.11 -3.13 -1.41
CA ALA A 80 5.39 -3.80 -1.54
C ALA A 80 5.23 -5.25 -2.04
N GLY A 81 4.27 -6.00 -1.49
CA GLY A 81 3.97 -7.37 -1.91
C GLY A 81 3.54 -7.45 -3.38
N VAL A 82 2.68 -6.53 -3.83
CA VAL A 82 2.24 -6.47 -5.23
C VAL A 82 3.41 -6.14 -6.17
N ARG A 83 4.31 -5.23 -5.79
CA ARG A 83 5.52 -4.95 -6.60
C ARG A 83 6.43 -6.17 -6.68
N GLY A 84 6.73 -6.80 -5.53
CA GLY A 84 7.59 -7.99 -5.50
C GLY A 84 7.01 -9.17 -6.28
N ALA A 85 5.69 -9.34 -6.26
CA ALA A 85 5.02 -10.34 -7.09
C ALA A 85 5.18 -10.02 -8.60
N ALA A 86 5.01 -8.76 -9.00
CA ALA A 86 5.20 -8.35 -10.39
C ALA A 86 6.65 -8.59 -10.86
N ASP A 87 7.63 -8.28 -10.03
CA ASP A 87 9.04 -8.52 -10.34
C ASP A 87 9.37 -10.02 -10.42
N THR A 88 8.73 -10.85 -9.60
CA THR A 88 8.85 -12.31 -9.67
C THR A 88 8.27 -12.86 -10.97
N TYR A 89 7.13 -12.35 -11.42
CA TYR A 89 6.53 -12.78 -12.69
C TYR A 89 7.43 -12.44 -13.88
N ASP A 90 7.94 -11.21 -13.96
CA ASP A 90 8.84 -10.79 -15.04
C ASP A 90 10.12 -11.63 -15.05
N GLU A 91 10.67 -11.96 -13.88
CA GLU A 91 11.88 -12.77 -13.77
C GLU A 91 11.66 -14.22 -14.23
N VAL A 92 10.54 -14.83 -13.82
CA VAL A 92 10.18 -16.19 -14.27
C VAL A 92 9.94 -16.22 -15.78
N ASP A 93 9.25 -15.21 -16.32
CA ASP A 93 8.97 -15.12 -17.76
C ASP A 93 10.27 -14.94 -18.57
N ARG A 94 11.19 -14.10 -18.09
CA ARG A 94 12.52 -13.92 -18.68
C ARG A 94 13.31 -15.24 -18.70
N GLN A 95 13.39 -15.94 -17.56
CA GLN A 95 14.11 -17.22 -17.47
C GLN A 95 13.50 -18.29 -18.38
N ALA A 96 12.17 -18.36 -18.46
CA ALA A 96 11.47 -19.28 -19.36
C ALA A 96 11.77 -18.94 -20.83
N GLY A 97 11.78 -17.66 -21.18
CA GLY A 97 12.15 -17.18 -22.52
C GLY A 97 13.57 -17.56 -22.92
N GLU A 98 14.54 -17.36 -22.02
CA GLU A 98 15.95 -17.73 -22.23
C GLU A 98 16.13 -19.23 -22.43
N LEU A 99 15.44 -20.05 -21.63
CA LEU A 99 15.47 -21.52 -21.78
C LEU A 99 14.92 -21.95 -23.13
N LEU A 100 13.78 -21.40 -23.55
CA LEU A 100 13.16 -21.73 -24.83
C LEU A 100 14.03 -21.29 -26.02
N GLU A 101 14.70 -20.14 -25.90
CA GLU A 101 15.67 -19.66 -26.87
C GLU A 101 16.89 -20.59 -26.97
N SER A 102 17.44 -21.04 -25.83
CA SER A 102 18.53 -22.01 -25.80
C SER A 102 18.15 -23.30 -26.52
N VAL A 103 17.00 -23.88 -26.20
CA VAL A 103 16.51 -25.13 -26.83
C VAL A 103 16.27 -24.94 -28.33
N ARG A 104 15.70 -23.80 -28.74
CA ARG A 104 15.50 -23.48 -30.16
C ARG A 104 16.83 -23.40 -30.91
N ASN A 105 17.85 -22.79 -30.32
CA ASN A 105 19.17 -22.65 -30.93
C ASN A 105 19.86 -24.02 -31.07
N GLU A 106 19.79 -24.87 -30.03
CA GLU A 106 20.34 -26.24 -30.07
C GLU A 106 19.67 -27.09 -31.16
N LEU A 107 18.35 -27.00 -31.32
CA LEU A 107 17.62 -27.75 -32.35
C LEU A 107 17.81 -27.20 -33.77
N GLY A 108 18.21 -25.93 -33.92
CA GLY A 108 18.46 -25.30 -35.21
C GLY A 108 19.87 -25.53 -35.77
N GLU A 109 20.81 -25.97 -34.94
CA GLU A 109 22.19 -26.33 -35.35
C GLU A 109 22.35 -27.80 -35.79
N ILE A 110 21.26 -28.60 -35.78
CA ILE A 110 21.22 -30.01 -36.23
C ILE A 110 20.56 -30.12 -37.61
#